data_AF-A0A246WTC6-F1
#
_entry.id   AF-A0A246WTC6-F1
#
_cell.length_a   1.000
_cell.length_b   1.000
_cell.length_c   1.000
_cell.angle_alpha   90.00
_cell.angle_beta   90.00
_cell.angle_gamma   90.00
#
_symmetry.space_group_name_H-M   'P 1'
#
loop_
_entity.id
_entity.type
_entity.pdbx_description
1 polymer ?
#
loop_
_entity_poly.entity_id
_entity_poly.type
_entity_poly.pdbx_seq_one_letter_code
_entity_poly.pdbx_strand_id
1 'polypeptide(L)'
;MAVISEFAENETAVEHPVTDTLDTDPSELIAQLSNRIVILQQQAQSLSRFPANKDGRQQRTLLQQQIRTLYQQIFLLEQQHARSRQHGDNYLSMALSVAAHAAHAYSRDVFPAG
;
A
#
# COMPACT_ATOMS: atom_id res chain seq x y z
N MET A 1 -47.58 26.19 14.42
CA MET A 1 -47.79 24.94 13.66
C MET A 1 -46.63 24.83 12.68
N ALA A 2 -45.63 23.97 12.90
CA ALA A 2 -45.52 22.54 12.50
C ALA A 2 -44.42 22.41 11.40
N VAL A 3 -43.15 22.11 11.75
CA VAL A 3 -42.33 20.86 11.66
C VAL A 3 -41.84 20.38 10.26
N ILE A 4 -40.54 20.02 10.18
CA ILE A 4 -39.87 18.93 9.38
C ILE A 4 -39.74 19.17 7.86
N SER A 5 -38.75 18.70 7.10
CA SER A 5 -37.37 18.15 7.17
C SER A 5 -37.00 17.78 5.72
N GLU A 6 -35.70 17.61 5.46
CA GLU A 6 -35.11 16.53 4.63
C GLU A 6 -35.23 16.49 3.08
N PHE A 7 -34.03 16.42 2.47
CA PHE A 7 -33.60 15.61 1.30
C PHE A 7 -34.30 15.89 -0.05
N ALA A 8 -33.71 15.80 -1.23
CA ALA A 8 -32.48 15.23 -1.77
C ALA A 8 -32.29 15.82 -3.19
N GLU A 9 -31.06 15.88 -3.67
CA GLU A 9 -30.64 15.75 -5.09
C GLU A 9 -29.10 15.87 -5.06
N ASN A 10 -28.33 14.81 -4.77
CA ASN A 10 -28.05 13.60 -5.54
C ASN A 10 -27.22 13.86 -6.81
N GLU A 11 -26.02 13.26 -6.82
CA GLU A 11 -25.26 12.76 -7.99
C GLU A 11 -24.85 13.81 -9.06
N THR A 12 -23.60 14.01 -9.47
CA THR A 12 -22.42 13.15 -9.56
C THR A 12 -21.25 14.05 -9.97
N ALA A 13 -20.21 14.11 -9.17
CA ALA A 13 -18.89 14.48 -9.66
C ALA A 13 -17.89 13.65 -8.85
N VAL A 14 -17.89 12.35 -9.14
CA VAL A 14 -16.76 11.47 -8.79
C VAL A 14 -15.61 11.92 -9.69
N GLU A 15 -15.00 13.04 -9.32
CA GLU A 15 -13.67 13.39 -9.76
C GLU A 15 -12.75 12.45 -8.97
N HIS A 16 -12.34 11.36 -9.61
CA HIS A 16 -11.24 10.55 -9.12
C HIS A 16 -9.97 11.42 -9.15
N PRO A 17 -9.37 11.85 -8.02
CA PRO A 17 -8.00 12.29 -8.08
C PRO A 17 -7.13 11.02 -8.00
N VAL A 18 -6.81 10.44 -9.16
CA VAL A 18 -5.78 9.38 -9.28
C VAL A 18 -4.37 10.01 -9.32
N THR A 19 -4.21 11.22 -8.80
CA THR A 19 -2.97 11.99 -8.89
C THR A 19 -2.69 12.68 -7.58
N ASP A 20 -2.39 11.90 -6.54
CA ASP A 20 -1.59 12.37 -5.40
C ASP A 20 -0.95 11.24 -4.58
N THR A 21 -0.52 10.16 -5.25
CA THR A 21 0.19 9.04 -4.60
C THR A 21 1.70 9.13 -4.85
N LEU A 22 2.31 10.31 -4.65
CA LEU A 22 3.76 10.44 -4.72
C LEU A 22 4.46 10.15 -3.37
N ASP A 23 3.70 10.09 -2.26
CA ASP A 23 4.24 9.94 -0.89
C ASP A 23 3.43 8.99 0.02
N THR A 24 2.56 8.13 -0.53
CA THR A 24 1.80 7.20 0.33
C THR A 24 2.74 6.10 0.84
N ASP A 25 2.86 5.97 2.18
CA ASP A 25 3.64 4.92 2.83
C ASP A 25 3.21 3.54 2.29
N PRO A 26 4.14 2.69 1.83
CA PRO A 26 3.80 1.34 1.36
C PRO A 26 3.00 0.55 2.40
N SER A 27 3.21 0.81 3.69
CA SER A 27 2.47 0.19 4.80
C SER A 27 0.99 0.61 4.80
N GLU A 28 0.71 1.89 4.53
CA GLU A 28 -0.66 2.41 4.44
C GLU A 28 -1.38 1.85 3.22
N LEU A 29 -0.68 1.75 2.09
CA LEU A 29 -1.25 1.18 0.86
C LEU A 29 -1.55 -0.32 1.02
N ILE A 30 -0.69 -1.08 1.71
CA ILE A 30 -0.96 -2.48 2.09
C ILE A 30 -2.20 -2.57 3.00
N ALA A 31 -2.36 -1.66 3.96
CA ALA A 31 -3.52 -1.63 4.84
C ALA A 31 -4.82 -1.36 4.07
N GLN A 32 -4.80 -0.42 3.12
CA GLN A 32 -5.95 -0.14 2.24
C GLN A 32 -6.33 -1.34 1.37
N LEU A 33 -5.35 -1.98 0.72
CA LEU A 33 -5.57 -3.20 -0.08
C LEU A 33 -6.12 -4.34 0.78
N SER A 34 -5.59 -4.50 2.00
CA SER A 34 -6.05 -5.52 2.95
C SER A 34 -7.49 -5.28 3.39
N ASN A 35 -7.88 -4.03 3.68
CA ASN A 35 -9.25 -3.69 3.99
C ASN A 35 -10.18 -4.01 2.80
N ARG A 36 -9.75 -3.69 1.57
CA ARG A 36 -10.50 -4.02 0.37
C ARG A 36 -10.72 -5.54 0.22
N ILE A 37 -9.71 -6.35 0.53
CA ILE A 37 -9.84 -7.81 0.54
C ILE A 37 -10.91 -8.26 1.54
N VAL A 38 -10.92 -7.72 2.76
CA VAL A 38 -11.92 -8.07 3.78
C VAL A 38 -13.34 -7.76 3.29
N ILE A 39 -13.55 -6.59 2.69
CA ILE A 39 -14.85 -6.21 2.12
C ILE A 39 -15.28 -7.20 1.03
N LEU A 40 -14.39 -7.55 0.09
CA LEU A 40 -14.69 -8.50 -0.98
C LEU A 40 -14.97 -9.91 -0.44
N GLN A 41 -14.28 -10.32 0.63
CA GLN A 41 -14.55 -11.59 1.31
C GLN A 41 -15.94 -11.60 1.95
N GLN A 42 -16.35 -10.51 2.60
CA GLN A 42 -17.70 -10.37 3.16
C GLN A 42 -18.77 -10.43 2.05
N GLN A 43 -18.52 -9.82 0.89
CA GLN A 43 -19.40 -9.92 -0.28
C GLN A 43 -19.46 -11.36 -0.83
N ALA A 44 -18.33 -12.07 -0.89
CA ALA A 44 -18.32 -13.46 -1.31
C ALA A 44 -19.09 -14.37 -0.34
N GLN A 45 -19.06 -14.05 0.96
CA GLN A 45 -19.85 -14.73 2.00
C GLN A 45 -21.34 -14.41 1.89
N SER A 46 -21.74 -13.17 1.58
CA SER A 46 -23.15 -12.84 1.39
C SER A 46 -23.73 -13.57 0.18
N LEU A 47 -22.98 -13.65 -0.92
CA LEU A 47 -23.35 -14.42 -2.11
C LEU A 47 -23.39 -15.94 -1.86
N SER A 48 -22.67 -16.43 -0.83
CA SER A 48 -22.72 -17.84 -0.44
C SER A 48 -24.06 -18.28 0.10
N ARG A 49 -24.80 -17.34 0.70
CA ARG A 49 -26.11 -17.59 1.33
C ARG A 49 -27.21 -17.83 0.31
N PHE A 50 -26.99 -17.45 -0.95
CA PHE A 50 -27.98 -17.58 -2.04
C PHE A 50 -27.41 -18.35 -3.26
N PRO A 51 -27.15 -19.66 -3.13
CA PRO A 51 -26.48 -20.47 -4.16
C PRO A 51 -27.35 -20.78 -5.39
N ALA A 52 -28.66 -20.52 -5.32
CA ALA A 52 -29.61 -20.82 -6.41
C ALA A 52 -29.48 -19.86 -7.61
N ASN A 53 -28.81 -18.71 -7.44
CA ASN A 53 -28.69 -17.73 -8.50
C ASN A 53 -27.50 -18.04 -9.42
N LYS A 54 -27.75 -18.27 -10.72
CA LYS A 54 -26.69 -18.56 -11.71
C LYS A 54 -25.69 -17.40 -11.81
N ASP A 55 -26.18 -16.17 -11.71
CA ASP A 55 -25.35 -14.96 -11.71
C ASP A 55 -24.45 -14.87 -10.47
N GLY A 56 -24.93 -15.41 -9.34
CA GLY A 56 -24.16 -15.47 -8.10
C GLY A 56 -22.91 -16.34 -8.20
N ARG A 57 -22.89 -17.36 -9.08
CA ARG A 57 -21.67 -18.15 -9.32
C ARG A 57 -20.62 -17.35 -10.09
N GLN A 58 -21.03 -16.64 -11.14
CA GLN A 58 -20.13 -15.80 -11.94
C GLN A 58 -19.56 -14.64 -11.12
N GLN A 59 -20.41 -13.98 -10.32
CA GLN A 59 -19.99 -12.93 -9.39
C GLN A 59 -18.97 -13.45 -8.36
N ARG A 60 -19.15 -14.66 -7.84
CA ARG A 60 -18.17 -15.27 -6.92
C ARG A 60 -16.84 -15.56 -7.58
N THR A 61 -16.84 -16.07 -8.81
CA THR A 61 -15.60 -16.26 -9.58
C THR A 61 -14.87 -14.94 -9.81
N LEU A 62 -15.61 -13.88 -10.16
CA LEU A 62 -15.04 -12.54 -10.35
C LEU A 62 -14.47 -11.97 -9.04
N LEU A 63 -15.19 -12.07 -7.93
CA LEU A 63 -14.70 -11.64 -6.62
C LEU A 63 -13.43 -12.40 -6.20
N GLN A 64 -13.38 -13.72 -6.43
CA GLN A 64 -12.19 -14.52 -6.14
C GLN A 64 -10.99 -14.10 -7.00
N GLN A 65 -11.20 -13.78 -8.27
CA GLN A 65 -10.15 -13.24 -9.13
C GLN A 65 -9.65 -11.90 -8.61
N GLN A 66 -10.55 -10.98 -8.24
CA GLN A 66 -10.18 -9.68 -7.66
C GLN A 66 -9.38 -9.83 -6.36
N ILE A 67 -9.83 -10.70 -5.45
CA ILE A 67 -9.10 -10.99 -4.20
C ILE A 67 -7.69 -11.51 -4.52
N ARG A 68 -7.55 -12.43 -5.48
CA ARG A 68 -6.24 -12.96 -5.88
C ARG A 68 -5.33 -11.87 -6.45
N THR A 69 -5.86 -10.97 -7.27
CA THR A 69 -5.11 -9.83 -7.82
C THR A 69 -4.64 -8.89 -6.72
N LEU A 70 -5.49 -8.59 -5.72
CA LEU A 70 -5.10 -7.74 -4.59
C LEU A 70 -3.97 -8.37 -3.77
N TYR A 71 -4.01 -9.68 -3.51
CA TYR A 71 -2.90 -10.37 -2.85
C TYR A 71 -1.60 -10.32 -3.66
N GLN A 72 -1.68 -10.45 -4.98
CA GLN A 72 -0.50 -10.31 -5.85
C GLN A 72 0.08 -8.89 -5.78
N GLN A 73 -0.78 -7.88 -5.75
CA GLN A 73 -0.35 -6.48 -5.65
C GLN A 73 0.34 -6.21 -4.31
N ILE A 74 -0.21 -6.70 -3.19
CA ILE A 74 0.42 -6.62 -1.87
C ILE A 74 1.81 -7.28 -1.91
N PHE A 75 1.92 -8.48 -2.48
CA PHE A 75 3.20 -9.19 -2.56
C PHE A 75 4.27 -8.39 -3.33
N LEU A 76 3.90 -7.77 -4.45
CA LEU A 76 4.83 -6.95 -5.23
C LEU A 76 5.27 -5.69 -4.46
N LEU A 77 4.35 -5.06 -3.74
CA LEU A 77 4.66 -3.90 -2.88
C LEU A 77 5.61 -4.28 -1.75
N GLU A 78 5.35 -5.38 -1.06
CA GLU A 78 6.23 -5.90 -0.02
C GLU A 78 7.62 -6.23 -0.57
N GLN A 79 7.71 -6.86 -1.74
CA GLN A 79 8.98 -7.16 -2.39
C GLN A 79 9.75 -5.88 -2.75
N GLN A 80 9.08 -4.88 -3.30
CA GLN A 80 9.70 -3.59 -3.63
C GLN A 80 10.21 -2.90 -2.36
N HIS A 81 9.42 -2.89 -1.29
CA HIS A 81 9.81 -2.28 -0.02
C HIS A 81 11.00 -3.01 0.62
N ALA A 82 11.03 -4.35 0.59
CA ALA A 82 12.16 -5.14 1.07
C ALA A 82 13.46 -4.82 0.30
N ARG A 83 13.38 -4.71 -1.04
CA ARG A 83 14.52 -4.32 -1.88
C ARG A 83 14.99 -2.89 -1.56
N SER A 84 14.06 -1.95 -1.39
CA SER A 84 14.39 -0.57 -1.05
C SER A 84 15.15 -0.47 0.28
N ARG A 85 14.72 -1.23 1.31
CA ARG A 85 15.44 -1.30 2.60
C ARG A 85 16.85 -1.83 2.43
N GLN A 86 17.02 -2.92 1.69
CA GLN A 86 18.33 -3.52 1.43
C GLN A 86 19.28 -2.53 0.71
N HIS A 87 18.77 -1.76 -0.26
CA HIS A 87 19.57 -0.72 -0.89
C HIS A 87 19.92 0.41 0.09
N GLY A 88 18.99 0.85 0.94
CA GLY A 88 19.23 1.85 1.98
C GLY A 88 20.36 1.46 2.94
N ASP A 89 20.35 0.21 3.44
CA ASP A 89 21.39 -0.30 4.34
C ASP A 89 22.77 -0.36 3.66
N ASN A 90 22.81 -0.71 2.37
CA ASN A 90 24.05 -0.73 1.59
C ASN A 90 24.63 0.67 1.40
N TYR A 91 23.78 1.66 1.06
CA TYR A 91 24.22 3.05 0.91
C TYR A 91 24.68 3.65 2.24
N LEU A 92 23.98 3.35 3.35
CA LEU A 92 24.37 3.79 4.69
C LEU A 92 25.71 3.19 5.11
N SER A 93 25.91 1.89 4.88
CA SER A 93 27.18 1.21 5.17
C SER A 93 28.34 1.79 4.36
N MET A 94 28.09 2.12 3.08
CA MET A 94 29.07 2.77 2.21
C MET A 94 29.38 4.19 2.70
N ALA A 95 28.36 4.99 3.02
CA ALA A 95 28.54 6.35 3.54
C ALA A 95 29.31 6.35 4.86
N LEU A 96 29.01 5.43 5.77
CA LEU A 96 29.77 5.22 7.01
C LEU A 96 31.22 4.82 6.74
N SER A 97 31.46 3.93 5.77
CA SER A 97 32.82 3.52 5.39
C SER A 97 33.64 4.69 4.83
N VAL A 98 33.05 5.50 3.95
CA VAL A 98 33.67 6.71 3.40
C VAL A 98 33.91 7.75 4.49
N ALA A 99 32.94 7.97 5.38
CA ALA A 99 33.07 8.91 6.49
C ALA A 99 34.15 8.47 7.49
N ALA A 100 34.22 7.18 7.83
CA ALA A 100 35.27 6.64 8.69
C ALA A 100 36.66 6.79 8.03
N HIS A 101 36.77 6.52 6.73
CA HIS A 101 38.01 6.71 5.99
C HIS A 101 38.45 8.19 5.97
N ALA A 102 37.52 9.11 5.71
CA ALA A 102 37.78 10.55 5.73
C ALA A 102 38.19 11.03 7.14
N ALA A 103 37.55 10.53 8.19
CA ALA A 103 37.91 10.84 9.57
C ALA A 103 39.31 10.32 9.94
N HIS A 104 39.69 9.13 9.47
CA HIS A 104 41.05 8.60 9.66
C HIS A 104 42.10 9.40 8.89
N ALA A 105 41.82 9.79 7.64
CA ALA A 105 42.71 10.65 6.86
C ALA A 105 42.90 12.01 7.53
N TYR A 106 41.80 12.66 7.94
CA TYR A 106 41.83 13.91 8.68
C TYR A 106 42.62 13.82 10.00
N SER A 107 42.43 12.74 10.76
CA SER A 107 43.17 12.53 12.03
C SER A 107 44.67 12.36 11.81
N ARG A 108 45.07 11.73 10.70
CA ARG A 108 46.48 11.54 10.32
C ARG A 108 47.13 12.84 9.81
N ASP A 109 46.37 13.70 9.14
CA ASP A 109 46.84 15.01 8.68
C ASP A 109 46.92 16.04 9.83
N VAL A 110 46.05 15.95 10.83
CA VAL A 110 46.00 16.87 11.98
C VAL A 110 46.99 16.49 13.10
N PHE A 111 47.27 15.20 13.29
CA PHE A 111 48.30 14.72 14.21
C PHE A 111 49.30 13.82 13.45
N PRO A 112 50.24 14.41 12.68
CA PRO A 112 51.33 13.64 12.15
C PRO A 112 52.16 13.14 13.33
N ALA A 113 52.19 11.84 13.55
CA ALA A 113 53.02 11.22 14.59
C ALA A 113 54.49 11.63 14.35
N GLY A 114 54.97 12.55 15.20
CA GLY A 114 56.33 13.05 15.28
C GLY A 114 56.68 13.24 16.74
#